data_AF-A0A3D4M3C3-F1
#
_entry.id   AF-A0A3D4M3C3-F1
#
_cell.length_a   1.000
_cell.length_b   1.000
_cell.length_c   1.000
_cell.angle_alpha   90.00
_cell.angle_beta   90.00
_cell.angle_gamma   90.00
#
_symmetry.space_group_name_H-M   'P 1'
#
loop_
_entity.id
_entity.type
_entity.pdbx_description
1 polymer ?
#
loop_
_entity_poly.entity_id
_entity_poly.type
_entity_poly.pdbx_seq_one_letter_code
_entity_poly.pdbx_strand_id
1 'polypeptide(L)'
;MLLPLFGFIFGIIVSSTVAAIVLYLHPRWQVNFRNIGIFVIGSFAGAIISGFIFTLLIANESGQLESTFQIISFFVSLILGTTLGGTLATVISHKLGFNKLGRFDA
;
A
#
# COMPACT_ATOMS: atom_id res chain seq x y z
N MET A 1 11.18 21.70 16.13
CA MET A 1 10.01 20.89 15.68
C MET A 1 10.43 20.05 14.48
N LEU A 2 11.02 18.88 14.70
CA LEU A 2 11.53 18.01 13.62
C LEU A 2 10.58 16.86 13.27
N LEU A 3 9.59 16.59 14.12
CA LEU A 3 8.65 15.48 13.95
C LEU A 3 7.89 15.51 12.61
N PRO A 4 7.38 16.68 12.12
CA PRO A 4 6.74 16.73 10.81
C PRO A 4 7.72 16.40 9.67
N LEU A 5 8.99 16.83 9.79
CA LEU A 5 10.02 16.56 8.80
C LEU A 5 10.38 15.06 8.77
N PHE A 6 10.51 14.43 9.93
CA PHE A 6 10.72 12.97 10.01
C PHE A 6 9.56 12.19 9.41
N GLY A 7 8.31 12.59 9.69
CA GLY A 7 7.13 11.98 9.08
C GLY A 7 7.12 12.12 7.56
N PHE A 8 7.50 13.29 7.05
CA PHE A 8 7.59 13.54 5.60
C PHE A 8 8.67 12.69 4.92
N ILE A 9 9.89 12.68 5.46
CA ILE A 9 11.00 11.86 4.93
C ILE A 9 10.61 10.37 4.94
N PHE A 10 10.03 9.90 6.05
CA PHE A 10 9.58 8.51 6.16
C PHE A 10 8.49 8.20 5.13
N GLY A 11 7.51 9.08 4.97
CA GLY A 11 6.45 8.94 3.97
C GLY A 11 6.99 8.86 2.54
N ILE A 12 7.98 9.69 2.19
CA ILE A 12 8.65 9.62 0.89
C ILE A 12 9.34 8.26 0.71
N ILE A 13 10.17 7.85 1.67
CA ILE A 13 10.94 6.60 1.57
C ILE A 13 9.99 5.42 1.37
N VAL A 14 8.97 5.29 2.23
CA VAL A 14 8.01 4.18 2.15
C VAL A 14 7.26 4.20 0.83
N SER A 15 6.81 5.38 0.37
CA SER A 15 6.09 5.52 -0.90
C SER A 15 6.97 5.16 -2.10
N SER A 16 8.23 5.59 -2.11
CA SER A 16 9.21 5.24 -3.15
C SER A 16 9.53 3.74 -3.13
N THR A 17 9.66 3.12 -1.95
CA THR A 17 9.88 1.67 -1.82
C THR A 17 8.69 0.88 -2.38
N VAL A 18 7.45 1.24 -2.02
CA VAL A 18 6.25 0.58 -2.54
C VAL A 18 6.17 0.75 -4.07
N ALA A 19 6.42 1.95 -4.59
CA ALA A 19 6.45 2.19 -6.03
C ALA A 19 7.50 1.32 -6.74
N ALA A 20 8.71 1.22 -6.18
CA ALA A 20 9.77 0.38 -6.73
C ALA A 20 9.38 -1.11 -6.74
N ILE A 21 8.78 -1.61 -5.66
CA ILE A 21 8.30 -3.00 -5.56
C ILE A 21 7.24 -3.26 -6.64
N VAL A 22 6.27 -2.37 -6.80
CA VAL A 22 5.18 -2.52 -7.79
C VAL A 22 5.74 -2.53 -9.21
N LEU A 23 6.63 -1.59 -9.54
CA LEU A 23 7.23 -1.51 -10.88
C LEU A 23 8.14 -2.72 -11.17
N TYR A 24 8.81 -3.24 -10.14
CA TYR A 24 9.62 -4.46 -10.26
C TYR A 24 8.73 -5.70 -10.51
N LEU A 25 7.64 -5.86 -9.76
CA LEU A 25 6.70 -6.98 -9.91
C LEU A 25 5.87 -6.88 -11.19
N HIS A 26 5.56 -5.67 -11.62
CA HIS A 26 4.72 -5.39 -12.78
C HIS A 26 5.38 -4.37 -13.71
N PRO A 27 6.40 -4.77 -14.49
CA PRO A 27 7.15 -3.84 -15.37
C PRO A 27 6.30 -3.26 -16.51
N ARG A 28 5.13 -3.84 -16.80
CA ARG A 28 4.15 -3.32 -17.78
C ARG A 28 3.07 -2.45 -17.15
N TRP A 29 3.15 -2.15 -15.85
CA TRP A 29 2.17 -1.32 -15.16
C TRP A 29 2.27 0.12 -15.64
N GLN A 30 1.20 0.64 -16.22
CA GLN A 30 1.18 1.99 -16.75
C GLN A 30 1.04 3.00 -15.61
N VAL A 31 2.07 3.83 -15.43
CA VAL A 31 2.08 4.94 -14.47
C VAL A 31 1.22 6.07 -15.03
N ASN A 32 -0.08 6.01 -14.77
CA ASN A 32 -1.03 7.08 -15.08
C ASN A 32 -1.82 7.47 -13.82
N PHE A 33 -2.34 8.70 -13.78
CA PHE A 33 -3.02 9.24 -12.59
C PHE A 33 -4.17 8.36 -12.10
N ARG A 34 -4.86 7.69 -13.01
CA ARG A 34 -5.97 6.82 -12.67
C ARG A 34 -5.52 5.52 -12.00
N ASN A 35 -4.52 4.83 -12.56
CA ASN A 35 -3.95 3.63 -11.96
C ASN A 35 -3.32 3.96 -10.60
N ILE A 36 -2.67 5.11 -10.48
CA ILE A 36 -2.15 5.61 -9.20
C ILE A 36 -3.30 5.83 -8.21
N GLY A 37 -4.38 6.52 -8.60
CA GLY A 37 -5.53 6.74 -7.73
C GLY A 37 -6.17 5.45 -7.24
N ILE A 38 -6.38 4.49 -8.15
CA ILE A 38 -6.94 3.17 -7.81
C ILE A 38 -5.99 2.37 -6.93
N PHE A 39 -4.68 2.43 -7.21
CA PHE A 39 -3.65 1.80 -6.39
C PHE A 39 -3.70 2.36 -4.97
N VAL A 40 -3.71 3.68 -4.81
CA VAL A 40 -3.77 4.34 -3.49
C VAL A 40 -5.00 3.89 -2.71
N ILE A 41 -6.19 3.90 -3.33
CA ILE A 41 -7.44 3.44 -2.68
C ILE A 41 -7.31 1.98 -2.22
N GLY A 42 -6.82 1.11 -3.11
CA GLY A 42 -6.59 -0.30 -2.78
C GLY A 42 -5.54 -0.51 -1.70
N SER A 43 -4.47 0.28 -1.70
CA SER A 43 -3.41 0.25 -0.70
C SER A 43 -3.91 0.68 0.66
N PHE A 44 -4.79 1.68 0.76
CA PHE A 44 -5.45 2.06 2.01
C PHE A 44 -6.26 0.90 2.59
N ALA A 45 -7.10 0.26 1.77
CA ALA A 45 -7.86 -0.90 2.22
C ALA A 45 -6.93 -2.06 2.65
N GLY A 46 -5.89 -2.33 1.87
CA GLY A 46 -4.89 -3.35 2.18
C GLY A 46 -4.11 -3.06 3.47
N ALA A 47 -3.79 -1.80 3.75
CA ALA A 47 -3.13 -1.38 4.99
C ALA A 47 -4.03 -1.64 6.21
N ILE A 48 -5.30 -1.25 6.13
CA ILE A 48 -6.28 -1.43 7.22
C ILE A 48 -6.45 -2.91 7.52
N ILE A 49 -6.67 -3.74 6.48
CA ILE A 49 -6.85 -5.18 6.63
C ILE A 49 -5.59 -5.83 7.21
N SER A 50 -4.41 -5.49 6.67
CA SER A 50 -3.12 -5.99 7.18
C SER A 50 -2.90 -5.60 8.63
N GLY A 51 -3.17 -4.35 9.01
CA GLY A 51 -3.06 -3.90 10.39
C GLY A 51 -4.00 -4.65 11.32
N PHE A 52 -5.25 -4.87 10.90
CA PHE A 52 -6.23 -5.61 11.70
C PHE A 52 -5.81 -7.08 11.88
N ILE A 53 -5.42 -7.76 10.80
CA ILE A 53 -4.95 -9.15 10.84
C ILE A 53 -3.69 -9.27 11.70
N PHE A 54 -2.72 -8.37 11.55
CA PHE A 54 -1.49 -8.41 12.31
C PHE A 54 -1.75 -8.22 13.81
N THR A 55 -2.59 -7.24 14.17
CA THR A 55 -2.97 -7.01 15.57
C THR A 55 -3.67 -8.23 16.16
N LEU A 56 -4.60 -8.87 15.42
CA LEU A 56 -5.27 -10.08 15.89
C LEU A 56 -4.33 -11.26 16.12
N LEU A 57 -3.26 -11.39 15.32
CA LEU A 57 -2.38 -12.54 15.37
C LEU A 57 -1.20 -12.37 16.33
N ILE A 58 -0.71 -11.14 16.51
CA ILE A 58 0.60 -10.88 17.12
C ILE A 58 0.54 -9.91 18.30
N ALA A 59 -0.46 -9.03 18.36
CA ALA A 59 -0.55 -8.10 19.49
C ALA A 59 -0.94 -8.83 20.78
N ASN A 60 -0.48 -8.31 21.91
CA ASN A 60 -0.89 -8.82 23.22
C ASN A 60 -2.38 -8.51 23.50
N GLU A 61 -2.92 -8.96 24.64
CA GLU A 61 -4.32 -8.72 25.01
C GLU A 61 -4.70 -7.23 25.09
N SER A 62 -3.70 -6.34 25.19
CA SER A 62 -3.87 -4.88 25.22
C SER A 62 -3.70 -4.20 23.85
N GLY A 63 -3.46 -4.96 22.77
CA GLY A 63 -3.22 -4.43 21.42
C GLY A 63 -1.87 -3.74 21.24
N GLN A 64 -0.90 -3.97 22.13
CA GLN A 64 0.43 -3.35 22.11
C GLN A 64 1.48 -4.27 21.50
N LEU A 65 2.47 -3.66 20.84
CA LEU A 65 3.66 -4.31 20.31
C LEU A 65 4.80 -4.08 21.32
N GLU A 66 5.20 -5.13 22.02
CA GLU A 66 6.16 -5.02 23.15
C GLU A 66 7.62 -5.14 22.72
N SER A 67 7.87 -5.65 21.51
CA SER A 67 9.23 -5.85 21.01
C SER A 67 9.51 -5.10 19.71
N THR A 68 10.75 -4.63 19.55
CA THR A 68 11.23 -4.01 18.30
C THR A 68 11.05 -4.95 17.10
N PHE A 69 11.20 -6.26 17.30
CA PHE A 69 10.98 -7.25 16.25
C PHE A 69 9.51 -7.28 15.77
N GLN A 70 8.54 -7.20 16.69
CA GLN A 70 7.12 -7.09 16.34
C GLN A 70 6.81 -5.80 15.59
N ILE A 71 7.43 -4.68 15.98
CA ILE A 71 7.29 -3.39 15.29
C ILE A 71 7.82 -3.48 13.85
N ILE A 72 9.02 -4.03 13.67
CA ILE A 72 9.60 -4.25 12.32
C ILE A 72 8.68 -5.17 11.49
N SER A 73 8.21 -6.26 12.08
CA SER A 73 7.31 -7.21 11.42
C SER A 73 5.98 -6.57 11.03
N PHE A 74 5.46 -5.66 11.86
CA PHE A 74 4.26 -4.89 11.56
C PHE A 74 4.47 -3.99 10.34
N PHE A 75 5.60 -3.26 10.27
CA PHE A 75 5.93 -2.45 9.08
C PHE A 75 6.09 -3.30 7.82
N VAL A 76 6.74 -4.47 7.91
CA VAL A 76 6.85 -5.40 6.78
C VAL A 76 5.47 -5.88 6.34
N SER A 77 4.60 -6.26 7.28
CA SER A 77 3.23 -6.67 6.98
C SER A 77 2.45 -5.55 6.29
N LEU A 78 2.56 -4.31 6.79
CA LEU A 78 1.93 -3.14 6.19
C LEU A 78 2.40 -2.88 4.76
N ILE A 79 3.70 -2.98 4.49
CA ILE A 79 4.27 -2.81 3.14
C ILE A 79 3.71 -3.89 2.19
N LEU A 80 3.62 -5.13 2.65
CA LEU A 80 3.03 -6.22 1.86
C LEU A 80 1.54 -5.99 1.63
N GLY A 81 0.78 -5.65 2.67
CA GLY A 81 -0.66 -5.40 2.59
C GLY A 81 -1.01 -4.23 1.67
N THR A 82 -0.29 -3.11 1.78
CA THR A 82 -0.45 -1.94 0.90
C THR A 82 -0.12 -2.27 -0.54
N THR A 83 0.98 -2.97 -0.80
CA THR A 83 1.39 -3.36 -2.15
C THR A 83 0.38 -4.32 -2.78
N LEU A 84 -0.05 -5.34 -2.05
CA LEU A 84 -1.02 -6.32 -2.52
C LEU A 84 -2.40 -5.70 -2.75
N GLY A 85 -2.89 -4.90 -1.78
CA GLY A 85 -4.19 -4.24 -1.90
C GLY A 85 -4.25 -3.29 -3.11
N GLY A 86 -3.23 -2.45 -3.29
CA GLY A 86 -3.16 -1.54 -4.44
C GLY A 86 -3.03 -2.29 -5.76
N THR A 87 -2.19 -3.33 -5.80
CA THR A 87 -2.03 -4.17 -6.99
C THR A 87 -3.33 -4.88 -7.36
N LEU A 88 -4.00 -5.53 -6.40
CA LEU A 88 -5.28 -6.20 -6.63
C LEU A 88 -6.34 -5.23 -7.13
N ALA A 89 -6.47 -4.04 -6.53
CA ALA A 89 -7.42 -3.03 -6.97
C ALA A 89 -7.18 -2.61 -8.42
N THR A 90 -5.91 -2.38 -8.80
CA THR A 90 -5.58 -2.01 -10.19
C THR A 90 -5.84 -3.14 -11.18
N VAL A 91 -5.53 -4.39 -10.81
CA VAL A 91 -5.80 -5.58 -11.64
C VAL A 91 -7.31 -5.79 -11.81
N ILE A 92 -8.09 -5.66 -10.73
CA ILE A 92 -9.55 -5.79 -10.77
C ILE A 92 -10.15 -4.69 -11.64
N SER A 93 -9.71 -3.44 -11.48
CA SER A 93 -10.13 -2.31 -12.34
C SER A 93 -9.85 -2.59 -13.82
N HIS A 94 -8.68 -3.16 -14.12
CA HIS A 94 -8.31 -3.53 -15.49
C HIS A 94 -9.22 -4.65 -16.03
N LYS A 95 -9.50 -5.69 -15.22
CA LYS A 95 -10.38 -6.81 -15.60
C LYS A 95 -11.84 -6.41 -15.77
N LEU A 96 -12.35 -5.55 -14.90
CA LEU A 96 -13.73 -5.04 -14.94
C LEU A 96 -13.97 -4.01 -16.05
N GLY A 97 -12.94 -3.67 -16.84
CA GLY A 97 -13.11 -2.80 -18.00
C GLY A 97 -13.32 -1.33 -17.65
N PHE A 98 -13.13 -0.91 -16.40
CA PHE A 98 -13.05 0.51 -16.08
C PHE A 98 -11.98 1.21 -16.94
N ASN A 99 -10.92 0.49 -17.35
CA ASN A 99 -9.90 0.98 -18.30
C ASN A 99 -10.42 1.36 -19.70
N LYS A 100 -11.62 0.93 -20.10
CA LYS A 100 -12.23 1.33 -21.38
C LYS A 100 -13.05 2.63 -21.29
N LEU A 101 -13.45 3.06 -20.10
CA LEU A 101 -14.31 4.25 -19.92
C LEU A 101 -13.57 5.59 -20.02
N GLY A 102 -12.24 5.60 -20.11
CA GLY A 102 -11.44 6.81 -20.32
C GLY A 102 -10.95 7.00 -21.76
N ARG A 103 -11.49 6.24 -22.73
CA ARG A 103 -11.13 6.32 -24.16
C ARG A 103 -12.21 7.03 -25.00
N PHE A 104 -13.01 7.87 -24.36
CA PHE A 104 -13.79 8.92 -24.99
C PHE A 104 -13.19 10.23 -24.50
N ASP A 105 -12.67 11.03 -25.43
CA ASP A 105 -12.06 12.37 -25.25
C ASP A 105 -10.52 12.38 -25.20
N ALA A 106 -9.92 12.04 -26.34
CA ALA A 106 -8.74 12.72 -26.88
C ALA A 106 -8.73 12.59 -28.41
#